data_AF-A0A5J5WIJ3-F1
#
_entry.id   AF-A0A5J5WIJ3-F1
#
_cell.length_a   1.000
_cell.length_b   1.000
_cell.length_c   1.000
_cell.angle_alpha   90.00
_cell.angle_beta   90.00
_cell.angle_gamma   90.00
#
_symmetry.space_group_name_H-M   'P 1'
#
loop_
_entity.id
_entity.type
_entity.pdbx_description
1 polymer ?
#
loop_
_entity_poly.entity_id
_entity_poly.type
_entity_poly.pdbx_seq_one_letter_code
_entity_poly.pdbx_strand_id
1 'polypeptide(L)'
;MENREQARDKTLITDPKKINAAHENVQLIEWEDFDNELARLWSLTSALKEADEKKQSLREKLQSLIQVKNESLNKLNELEEMRERLEARKVVMANMSTRCRVATEDAKKQEEMLSTEVRSLLVAGTSLSVARKRLQEANRLLTEERDCVKLKNVQRKLRARQQYMISQVSLLYPVKILVGPAQEQELESYSSSSRLGNPSASKPVNQGLLTILGCFTNWILFTSSLALSSALGWFSLIY
;
A
#
# COMPACT_ATOMS: atom_id res chain seq x y z
N MET A 1 -29.54 -42.97 29.47
CA MET A 1 -29.31 -44.07 30.43
C MET A 1 -30.50 -44.08 31.36
N GLU A 2 -31.61 -44.63 30.88
CA GLU A 2 -32.01 -46.04 31.01
C GLU A 2 -32.51 -46.37 32.43
N ASN A 3 -33.83 -46.28 32.53
CA ASN A 3 -34.67 -46.91 33.53
C ASN A 3 -34.43 -48.43 33.52
N ARG A 4 -34.26 -49.05 34.69
CA ARG A 4 -34.59 -50.46 34.88
C ARG A 4 -35.21 -50.68 36.26
N GLU A 5 -36.50 -50.96 36.21
CA GLU A 5 -37.22 -51.83 37.14
C GLU A 5 -36.40 -53.10 37.43
N GLN A 6 -36.46 -53.64 38.64
CA GLN A 6 -37.08 -54.95 38.85
C GLN A 6 -37.24 -55.28 40.33
N ALA A 7 -38.49 -55.56 40.69
CA ALA A 7 -38.92 -56.17 41.93
C ALA A 7 -38.16 -57.48 42.23
N ARG A 8 -37.87 -57.70 43.51
CA ARG A 8 -37.77 -59.04 44.09
C ARG A 8 -38.55 -59.07 45.39
N ASP A 9 -39.77 -59.57 45.29
CA ASP A 9 -40.39 -60.30 46.39
C ASP A 9 -39.47 -61.43 46.81
N LYS A 10 -39.35 -61.62 48.13
CA LYS A 10 -39.32 -62.91 48.81
C LYS A 10 -39.28 -62.68 50.33
N THR A 11 -40.47 -62.72 50.91
CA THR A 11 -40.70 -63.11 52.29
C THR A 11 -39.96 -64.41 52.59
N LEU A 12 -39.02 -64.34 53.54
CA LEU A 12 -38.44 -65.51 54.20
C LEU A 12 -38.55 -65.25 55.71
N ILE A 13 -39.70 -65.70 56.23
CA ILE A 13 -39.82 -66.47 57.45
C ILE A 13 -38.96 -65.94 58.59
N THR A 14 -39.55 -65.05 59.37
CA THR A 14 -39.17 -64.78 60.76
C THR A 14 -39.28 -66.08 61.55
N ASP A 15 -38.15 -66.72 61.85
CA ASP A 15 -38.07 -67.71 62.91
C ASP A 15 -38.54 -67.06 64.22
N PRO A 16 -39.55 -67.59 64.94
CA PRO A 16 -40.00 -67.04 66.21
C PRO A 16 -38.99 -67.26 67.35
N LYS A 17 -37.79 -67.82 67.07
CA LYS A 17 -36.81 -68.23 68.07
C LYS A 17 -35.64 -67.26 68.27
N LYS A 18 -35.65 -66.09 67.60
CA LYS A 18 -34.66 -65.01 67.81
C LYS A 18 -35.26 -63.71 68.37
N ILE A 19 -36.49 -63.76 68.87
CA ILE A 19 -37.06 -62.66 69.68
C ILE A 19 -36.58 -62.78 71.14
N ASN A 20 -36.14 -63.96 71.58
CA ASN A 20 -35.87 -64.25 73.00
C ASN A 20 -34.40 -64.03 73.44
N ALA A 21 -33.47 -63.76 72.54
CA ALA A 21 -32.07 -63.45 72.91
C ALA A 21 -31.86 -61.97 73.33
N ALA A 22 -32.89 -61.13 73.21
CA ALA A 22 -32.87 -59.75 73.71
C ALA A 22 -33.33 -59.64 75.18
N HIS A 23 -33.74 -60.76 75.82
CA HIS A 23 -34.23 -60.78 77.20
C HIS A 23 -33.14 -61.13 78.24
N GLU A 24 -31.88 -61.33 77.83
CA GLU A 24 -30.80 -61.69 78.77
C GLU A 24 -30.23 -60.52 79.57
N ASN A 25 -30.66 -59.28 79.31
CA ASN A 25 -30.29 -58.09 80.10
C ASN A 25 -31.46 -57.52 80.93
N VAL A 26 -32.44 -58.35 81.30
CA VAL A 26 -33.45 -57.94 82.28
C VAL A 26 -32.82 -58.08 83.66
N GLN A 27 -32.19 -57.01 84.14
CA GLN A 27 -31.74 -56.93 85.53
C GLN A 27 -32.98 -57.00 86.43
N LEU A 28 -33.06 -58.04 87.26
CA LEU A 28 -34.11 -58.22 88.26
C LEU A 28 -33.77 -57.29 89.42
N ILE A 29 -34.25 -56.05 89.34
CA ILE A 29 -33.95 -54.98 90.30
C ILE A 29 -34.73 -55.27 91.59
N GLU A 30 -34.04 -55.33 92.72
CA GLU A 30 -34.69 -55.38 94.03
C GLU A 30 -35.45 -54.07 94.27
N TRP A 31 -36.64 -54.15 94.88
CA TRP A 31 -37.53 -52.99 95.05
C TRP A 31 -36.86 -51.81 95.78
N GLU A 32 -35.86 -52.07 96.61
CA GLU A 32 -35.09 -51.08 97.37
C GLU A 32 -34.08 -50.31 96.50
N ASP A 33 -33.63 -50.88 95.37
CA ASP A 33 -32.69 -50.26 94.42
C ASP A 33 -33.38 -49.61 93.21
N PHE A 34 -34.70 -49.80 93.07
CA PHE A 34 -35.46 -49.24 91.95
C PHE A 34 -35.37 -47.71 91.89
N ASP A 35 -35.44 -47.04 93.03
CA ASP A 35 -35.30 -45.58 93.12
C ASP A 35 -33.89 -45.11 92.73
N ASN A 36 -32.86 -45.90 93.06
CA ASN A 36 -31.47 -45.63 92.67
C ASN A 36 -31.28 -45.76 91.16
N GLU A 37 -31.88 -46.78 90.54
CA GLU A 37 -31.86 -46.97 89.09
C GLU A 37 -32.63 -45.89 88.33
N LEU A 38 -33.78 -45.44 88.87
CA LEU A 38 -34.47 -44.28 88.33
C LEU A 38 -33.59 -43.02 88.39
N ALA A 39 -32.95 -42.74 89.53
CA ALA A 39 -32.05 -41.60 89.64
C ALA A 39 -30.87 -41.67 88.63
N ARG A 40 -30.32 -42.88 88.42
CA ARG A 40 -29.27 -43.13 87.42
C ARG A 40 -29.78 -42.86 86.00
N LEU A 41 -30.95 -43.39 85.63
CA LEU A 41 -31.55 -43.19 84.31
C LEU A 41 -31.90 -41.72 84.06
N TRP A 42 -32.41 -41.01 85.07
CA TRP A 42 -32.67 -39.57 84.99
C TRP A 42 -31.37 -38.77 84.79
N SER A 43 -30.31 -39.10 85.51
CA SER A 43 -28.99 -38.48 85.35
C SER A 43 -28.42 -38.72 83.96
N LEU A 44 -28.50 -39.95 83.45
CA LEU A 44 -28.05 -40.31 82.10
C LEU A 44 -28.88 -39.63 81.01
N THR A 45 -30.19 -39.56 81.17
CA THR A 45 -31.07 -38.87 80.22
C THR A 45 -30.78 -37.36 80.21
N SER A 46 -30.51 -36.78 81.37
CA SER A 46 -30.08 -35.38 81.49
C SER A 46 -28.72 -35.15 80.81
N ALA A 47 -27.74 -36.02 81.05
CA ALA A 47 -26.41 -35.92 80.42
C ALA A 47 -26.48 -36.11 78.90
N LEU A 48 -27.32 -37.03 78.41
CA LEU A 48 -27.55 -37.23 76.97
C LEU A 48 -28.16 -35.97 76.34
N LYS A 49 -29.17 -35.39 76.99
CA LYS A 49 -29.79 -34.14 76.53
C LYS A 49 -28.77 -33.00 76.46
N GLU A 50 -27.95 -32.82 77.50
CA GLU A 50 -26.90 -31.80 77.53
C GLU A 50 -25.85 -32.03 76.41
N ALA A 51 -25.49 -33.30 76.14
CA ALA A 51 -24.59 -33.65 75.06
C ALA A 51 -25.18 -33.33 73.67
N ASP A 52 -26.48 -33.59 73.47
CA ASP A 52 -27.18 -33.26 72.22
C ASP A 52 -27.32 -31.74 72.02
N GLU A 53 -27.60 -30.97 73.08
CA GLU A 53 -27.59 -29.51 73.03
C GLU A 53 -26.20 -28.96 72.67
N LYS A 54 -25.14 -29.50 73.28
CA LYS A 54 -23.75 -29.15 72.92
C LYS A 54 -23.45 -29.48 71.46
N LYS A 55 -23.82 -30.67 70.99
CA LYS A 55 -23.64 -31.10 69.60
C LYS A 55 -24.37 -30.18 68.62
N GLN A 56 -25.59 -29.77 68.94
CA GLN A 56 -26.36 -28.83 68.12
C GLN A 56 -25.71 -27.44 68.08
N SER A 57 -25.27 -26.91 69.22
CA SER A 57 -24.56 -25.62 69.27
C SER A 57 -23.26 -25.63 68.47
N LEU A 58 -22.53 -26.76 68.48
CA LEU A 58 -21.32 -26.94 67.68
C LEU A 58 -21.64 -27.00 66.20
N ARG A 59 -22.72 -27.70 65.81
CA ARG A 59 -23.17 -27.76 64.41
C ARG A 59 -23.48 -26.37 63.87
N GLU A 60 -24.18 -25.55 64.64
CA GLU A 60 -24.51 -24.16 64.27
C GLU A 60 -23.26 -23.29 64.14
N LYS A 61 -22.32 -23.38 65.08
CA LYS A 61 -21.02 -22.67 65.01
C LYS A 61 -20.19 -23.11 63.80
N LEU A 62 -20.16 -24.41 63.49
CA LEU A 62 -19.47 -24.92 62.31
C LEU A 62 -20.14 -24.42 61.02
N GLN A 63 -21.46 -24.41 60.97
CA GLN A 63 -22.20 -23.91 59.81
C GLN A 63 -21.95 -22.41 59.58
N SER A 64 -21.95 -21.59 60.63
CA SER A 64 -21.65 -20.15 60.50
C SER A 64 -20.20 -19.91 60.06
N LEU A 65 -19.23 -20.67 60.59
CA LEU A 65 -17.83 -20.60 60.14
C LEU A 65 -17.66 -21.03 58.67
N ILE A 66 -18.33 -22.09 58.24
CA ILE A 66 -18.33 -22.54 56.84
C ILE A 66 -18.91 -21.45 55.94
N GLN A 67 -20.02 -20.83 56.34
CA GLN A 67 -20.64 -19.75 55.59
C GLN A 67 -19.69 -18.56 55.44
N VAL A 68 -19.10 -18.08 56.54
CA VAL A 68 -18.13 -16.98 56.51
C VAL A 68 -16.93 -17.31 55.62
N LYS A 69 -16.43 -18.56 55.69
CA LYS A 69 -15.33 -19.00 54.84
C LYS A 69 -15.71 -18.99 53.36
N ASN A 70 -16.89 -19.48 53.00
CA ASN A 70 -17.38 -19.47 51.62
C ASN A 70 -17.53 -18.03 51.09
N GLU A 71 -18.08 -17.13 51.89
CA GLU A 71 -18.18 -15.71 51.51
C GLU A 71 -16.79 -15.08 51.31
N SER A 72 -15.82 -15.40 52.17
CA SER A 72 -14.44 -14.92 52.02
C SER A 72 -13.77 -15.46 50.75
N LEU A 73 -14.03 -16.71 50.39
CA LEU A 73 -13.52 -17.34 49.18
C LEU A 73 -14.13 -16.70 47.93
N ASN A 74 -15.45 -16.45 47.95
CA ASN A 74 -16.13 -15.77 46.84
C ASN A 74 -15.55 -14.37 46.62
N LYS A 75 -15.35 -13.59 47.69
CA LYS A 75 -14.71 -12.26 47.60
C LYS A 75 -13.29 -12.34 47.04
N LEU A 76 -12.50 -13.34 47.45
CA LEU A 76 -11.16 -13.56 46.90
C LEU A 76 -11.20 -13.87 45.40
N ASN A 77 -12.15 -14.70 44.97
CA ASN A 77 -12.33 -15.06 43.57
C ASN A 77 -12.71 -13.83 42.71
N GLU A 78 -13.61 -12.98 43.20
CA GLU A 78 -13.96 -11.71 42.55
C GLU A 78 -12.75 -10.77 42.42
N LEU A 79 -11.94 -10.67 43.48
CA LEU A 79 -10.71 -9.87 43.45
C LEU A 79 -9.70 -10.39 42.43
N GLU A 80 -9.51 -11.71 42.32
CA GLU A 80 -8.61 -12.28 41.31
C GLU A 80 -9.14 -12.03 39.90
N GLU A 81 -10.44 -12.17 39.65
CA GLU A 81 -11.03 -11.88 38.35
C GLU A 81 -10.86 -10.38 37.97
N MET A 82 -10.99 -9.47 38.94
CA MET A 82 -10.69 -8.05 38.73
C MET A 82 -9.21 -7.81 38.43
N ARG A 83 -8.31 -8.53 39.11
CA ARG A 83 -6.87 -8.45 38.88
C ARG A 83 -6.49 -8.93 37.49
N GLU A 84 -7.03 -10.06 37.04
CA GLU A 84 -6.82 -10.59 35.69
C GLU A 84 -7.30 -9.60 34.61
N ARG A 85 -8.49 -9.01 34.80
CA ARG A 85 -9.01 -7.96 33.89
C ARG A 85 -8.11 -6.74 33.85
N LEU A 86 -7.55 -6.34 34.99
CA LEU A 86 -6.63 -5.20 35.07
C LEU A 86 -5.33 -5.49 34.31
N GLU A 87 -4.73 -6.66 34.51
CA GLU A 87 -3.51 -7.06 33.80
C GLU A 87 -3.75 -7.19 32.29
N ALA A 88 -4.90 -7.74 31.86
CA ALA A 88 -5.27 -7.76 30.45
C ALA A 88 -5.35 -6.34 29.85
N ARG A 89 -5.97 -5.40 30.56
CA ARG A 89 -6.03 -3.98 30.14
C ARG A 89 -4.65 -3.33 30.08
N LYS A 90 -3.79 -3.61 31.07
CA LYS A 90 -2.41 -3.11 31.11
C LYS A 90 -1.59 -3.57 29.92
N VAL A 91 -1.69 -4.85 29.55
CA VAL A 91 -1.02 -5.39 28.35
C VAL A 91 -1.52 -4.70 27.08
N VAL A 92 -2.84 -4.55 26.92
CA VAL A 92 -3.41 -3.83 25.76
C VAL A 92 -2.92 -2.39 25.71
N MET A 93 -2.91 -1.69 26.85
CA MET A 93 -2.42 -0.30 26.93
C MET A 93 -0.94 -0.19 26.57
N ALA A 94 -0.09 -1.10 27.05
CA ALA A 94 1.32 -1.16 26.69
C ALA A 94 1.53 -1.42 25.18
N ASN A 95 0.76 -2.36 24.62
CA ASN A 95 0.78 -2.64 23.18
C ASN A 95 0.30 -1.45 22.34
N MET A 96 -0.72 -0.73 22.79
CA MET A 96 -1.18 0.48 22.11
C MET A 96 -0.17 1.62 22.23
N SER A 97 0.47 1.78 23.38
CA SER A 97 1.52 2.78 23.59
C SER A 97 2.73 2.53 22.68
N THR A 98 3.18 1.28 22.57
CA THR A 98 4.29 0.92 21.67
C THR A 98 3.92 1.15 20.21
N ARG A 99 2.71 0.77 19.77
CA ARG A 99 2.21 1.06 18.41
C ARG A 99 2.13 2.57 18.12
N CYS A 100 1.64 3.35 19.08
CA CYS A 100 1.58 4.81 18.96
C CYS A 100 2.99 5.39 18.77
N ARG A 101 3.95 4.98 19.61
CA ARG A 101 5.34 5.43 19.52
C ARG A 101 5.97 5.10 18.16
N VAL A 102 5.75 3.89 17.64
CA VAL A 102 6.24 3.50 16.31
C VAL A 102 5.63 4.40 15.23
N ALA A 103 4.31 4.59 15.25
CA ALA A 103 3.63 5.45 14.30
C ALA A 103 4.12 6.91 14.36
N THR A 104 4.41 7.45 15.55
CA THR A 104 4.96 8.81 15.70
C THR A 104 6.37 8.91 15.14
N GLU A 105 7.22 7.91 15.35
CA GLU A 105 8.59 7.91 14.80
C GLU A 105 8.57 7.77 13.27
N ASP A 106 7.69 6.95 12.71
CA ASP A 106 7.58 6.81 11.25
C ASP A 106 7.01 8.07 10.60
N ALA A 107 6.04 8.73 11.24
CA ALA A 107 5.54 10.04 10.79
C ALA A 107 6.65 11.10 10.81
N LYS A 108 7.48 11.12 11.86
CA LYS A 108 8.62 12.03 11.98
C LYS A 108 9.69 11.77 10.90
N LYS A 109 10.03 10.51 10.61
CA LYS A 109 10.94 10.17 9.51
C LYS A 109 10.40 10.64 8.16
N GLN A 110 9.09 10.46 7.92
CA GLN A 110 8.44 10.92 6.70
C GLN A 110 8.48 12.46 6.59
N GLU A 111 8.23 13.16 7.69
CA GLU A 111 8.35 14.63 7.76
C GLU A 111 9.79 15.08 7.42
N GLU A 112 10.80 14.46 8.02
CA GLU A 112 12.21 14.77 7.77
C GLU A 112 12.57 14.54 6.29
N MET A 113 12.14 13.42 5.69
CA MET A 113 12.34 13.13 4.27
C MET A 113 11.69 14.17 3.36
N LEU A 114 10.39 14.45 3.55
CA LEU A 114 9.69 15.48 2.77
C LEU A 114 10.33 16.86 2.96
N SER A 115 10.80 17.17 4.16
CA SER A 115 11.53 18.42 4.44
C SER A 115 12.82 18.51 3.60
N THR A 116 13.55 17.41 3.43
CA THR A 116 14.73 17.39 2.54
C THR A 116 14.36 17.51 1.06
N GLU A 117 13.29 16.85 0.61
CA GLU A 117 12.79 16.96 -0.77
C GLU A 117 12.34 18.38 -1.11
N VAL A 118 11.60 19.03 -0.21
CA VAL A 118 11.16 20.43 -0.37
C VAL A 118 12.36 21.36 -0.49
N ARG A 119 13.40 21.18 0.33
CA ARG A 119 14.64 21.97 0.21
C ARG A 119 15.36 21.73 -1.12
N SER A 120 15.45 20.47 -1.56
CA SER A 120 16.04 20.11 -2.86
C SER A 120 15.26 20.75 -4.03
N LEU A 121 13.93 20.66 -4.00
CA LEU A 121 13.05 21.24 -5.00
C LEU A 121 13.15 22.78 -5.01
N LEU A 122 13.33 23.42 -3.87
CA LEU A 122 13.56 24.86 -3.80
C LEU A 122 14.87 25.25 -4.51
N VAL A 123 15.97 24.51 -4.28
CA VAL A 123 17.26 24.74 -4.96
C VAL A 123 17.17 24.47 -6.46
N ALA A 124 16.45 23.44 -6.87
CA ALA A 124 16.18 23.17 -8.28
C ALA A 124 15.33 24.30 -8.91
N GLY A 125 14.33 24.80 -8.18
CA GLY A 125 13.47 25.89 -8.60
C GLY A 125 14.22 27.22 -8.76
N THR A 126 15.15 27.55 -7.87
CA THR A 126 16.02 28.74 -8.03
C THR A 126 16.94 28.59 -9.23
N SER A 127 17.54 27.42 -9.44
CA SER A 127 18.39 27.12 -10.59
C SER A 127 17.61 27.23 -11.91
N LEU A 128 16.39 26.71 -11.95
CA LEU A 128 15.49 26.83 -13.11
C LEU A 128 15.10 28.28 -13.39
N SER A 129 14.79 29.07 -12.35
CA SER A 129 14.50 30.50 -12.49
C SER A 129 15.69 31.27 -13.07
N VAL A 130 16.91 30.97 -12.62
CA VAL A 130 18.14 31.56 -13.18
C VAL A 130 18.33 31.15 -14.64
N ALA A 131 18.16 29.87 -14.99
CA ALA A 131 18.26 29.40 -16.37
C ALA A 131 17.21 30.07 -17.28
N ARG A 132 15.97 30.23 -16.79
CA ARG A 132 14.91 30.94 -17.50
C ARG A 132 15.27 32.41 -17.76
N LYS A 133 15.81 33.12 -16.76
CA LYS A 133 16.26 34.51 -16.93
C LYS A 133 17.37 34.61 -17.98
N ARG A 134 18.39 33.75 -17.91
CA ARG A 134 19.46 33.69 -18.91
C ARG A 134 18.94 33.43 -20.33
N LEU A 135 17.95 32.55 -20.48
CA LEU A 135 17.32 32.28 -21.78
C LEU A 135 16.52 33.49 -22.29
N GLN A 136 15.81 34.20 -21.41
CA GLN A 136 15.12 35.44 -21.79
C GLN A 136 16.10 36.54 -22.22
N GLU A 137 17.22 36.68 -21.50
CA GLU A 137 18.30 37.60 -21.85
C GLU A 137 18.94 37.24 -23.20
N ALA A 138 19.25 35.96 -23.44
CA ALA A 138 19.78 35.49 -24.72
C ALA A 138 18.82 35.74 -25.89
N ASN A 139 17.52 35.49 -25.72
CA ASN A 139 16.52 35.78 -26.75
C ASN A 139 16.38 37.29 -27.02
N ARG A 140 16.46 38.12 -25.98
CA ARG A 140 16.48 39.58 -26.13
C ARG A 140 17.70 40.02 -26.92
N LEU A 141 18.89 39.51 -26.57
CA LEU A 141 20.11 39.77 -27.33
C LEU A 141 19.95 39.36 -28.78
N LEU A 142 19.51 38.14 -29.11
CA LEU A 142 19.29 37.71 -30.50
C LEU A 142 18.29 38.59 -31.29
N THR A 143 17.30 39.15 -30.61
CA THR A 143 16.28 40.03 -31.22
C THR A 143 16.82 41.44 -31.44
N GLU A 144 17.59 41.97 -30.49
CA GLU A 144 18.22 43.30 -30.57
C GLU A 144 19.48 43.29 -31.47
N GLU A 145 20.18 42.16 -31.50
CA GLU A 145 21.39 41.94 -32.25
C GLU A 145 21.04 41.85 -33.73
N ARG A 146 21.43 42.90 -34.46
CA ARG A 146 21.20 43.06 -35.91
C ARG A 146 21.84 41.95 -36.74
N ASP A 147 22.46 40.95 -36.16
CA ASP A 147 23.17 39.87 -36.85
C ASP A 147 22.23 39.03 -37.71
N CYS A 148 21.00 38.81 -37.27
CA CYS A 148 19.96 38.20 -38.10
C CYS A 148 19.60 39.09 -39.33
N VAL A 149 19.59 40.41 -39.16
CA VAL A 149 19.37 41.39 -40.23
C VAL A 149 20.59 41.44 -41.16
N LYS A 150 21.81 41.42 -40.62
CA LYS A 150 23.08 41.38 -41.37
C LYS A 150 23.15 40.12 -42.24
N LEU A 151 22.81 38.95 -41.69
CA LEU A 151 22.75 37.69 -42.44
C LEU A 151 21.73 37.76 -43.58
N LYS A 152 20.52 38.25 -43.31
CA LYS A 152 19.49 38.47 -44.34
C LYS A 152 19.96 39.45 -45.43
N ASN A 153 20.73 40.47 -45.09
CA ASN A 153 21.30 41.41 -46.05
C ASN A 153 22.38 40.77 -46.92
N VAL A 154 23.28 39.96 -46.32
CA VAL A 154 24.30 39.21 -47.07
C VAL A 154 23.65 38.20 -48.01
N GLN A 155 22.64 37.46 -47.55
CA GLN A 155 21.89 36.53 -48.38
C GLN A 155 21.24 37.25 -49.59
N ARG A 156 20.66 38.44 -49.39
CA ARG A 156 20.11 39.26 -50.48
C ARG A 156 21.16 39.67 -51.49
N LYS A 157 22.34 40.14 -51.04
CA LYS A 157 23.47 40.51 -51.91
C LYS A 157 23.97 39.32 -52.73
N LEU A 158 24.09 38.15 -52.12
CA LEU A 158 24.51 36.94 -52.81
C LEU A 158 23.50 36.53 -53.89
N ARG A 159 22.20 36.56 -53.57
CA ARG A 159 21.12 36.28 -54.54
C ARG A 159 21.16 37.22 -55.74
N ALA A 160 21.34 38.54 -55.49
CA ALA A 160 21.44 39.53 -56.56
C ALA A 160 22.65 39.25 -57.47
N ARG A 161 23.80 38.92 -56.89
CA ARG A 161 25.01 38.58 -57.66
C ARG A 161 24.82 37.30 -58.48
N GLN A 162 24.17 36.30 -57.91
CA GLN A 162 23.85 35.06 -58.61
C GLN A 162 22.92 35.31 -59.80
N GLN A 163 21.86 36.10 -59.61
CA GLN A 163 20.95 36.49 -60.70
C GLN A 163 21.67 37.29 -61.79
N TYR A 164 22.56 38.19 -61.40
CA TYR A 164 23.37 38.94 -62.36
C TYR A 164 24.30 38.04 -63.17
N MET A 165 24.98 37.09 -62.50
CA MET A 165 25.82 36.10 -63.17
C MET A 165 25.00 35.23 -64.14
N ILE A 166 23.82 34.79 -63.73
CA ILE A 166 22.89 34.05 -64.59
C ILE A 166 22.49 34.89 -65.81
N SER A 167 22.17 36.17 -65.61
CA SER A 167 21.82 37.10 -66.69
C SER A 167 23.00 37.34 -67.65
N GLN A 168 24.22 37.51 -67.14
CA GLN A 168 25.42 37.67 -67.95
C GLN A 168 25.71 36.41 -68.79
N VAL A 169 25.60 35.22 -68.20
CA VAL A 169 25.78 33.96 -68.92
C VAL A 169 24.68 33.78 -69.97
N SER A 170 23.44 34.16 -69.67
CA SER A 170 22.32 34.16 -70.61
C SER A 170 22.53 35.13 -71.79
N LEU A 171 23.21 36.27 -71.58
CA LEU A 171 23.57 37.19 -72.67
C LEU A 171 24.69 36.63 -73.56
N LEU A 172 25.72 36.04 -72.95
CA LEU A 172 26.87 35.48 -73.66
C LEU A 172 26.51 34.20 -74.43
N TYR A 173 25.62 33.39 -73.84
CA TYR A 173 25.07 32.21 -74.46
C TYR A 173 23.55 32.35 -74.44
N PRO A 174 22.96 33.04 -75.45
CA PRO A 174 21.52 33.13 -75.57
C PRO A 174 20.99 31.72 -75.68
N VAL A 175 20.46 31.23 -74.57
CA VAL A 175 19.68 30.01 -74.54
C VAL A 175 18.44 30.37 -75.33
N LYS A 176 18.44 30.04 -76.63
CA LYS A 176 17.26 30.14 -77.47
C LYS A 176 16.26 29.13 -76.90
N ILE A 177 15.43 29.61 -75.99
CA ILE A 177 14.19 28.91 -75.69
C ILE A 177 13.42 29.00 -77.00
N LEU A 178 13.33 27.86 -77.68
CA LEU A 178 12.45 27.71 -78.82
C LEU A 178 11.02 27.87 -78.30
N VAL A 179 10.59 29.11 -78.14
CA VAL A 179 9.19 29.46 -77.96
C VAL A 179 8.54 29.27 -79.32
N GLY A 180 8.09 28.04 -79.56
CA GLY A 180 6.93 27.83 -80.42
C GLY A 180 5.74 28.59 -79.82
N PRO A 181 4.80 29.09 -80.63
CA PRO A 181 3.84 30.08 -80.20
C PRO A 181 2.82 29.43 -79.25
N ALA A 182 2.99 29.61 -77.95
CA ALA A 182 1.94 29.60 -76.94
C ALA A 182 2.55 29.87 -75.56
N GLN A 183 1.82 30.62 -74.75
CA GLN A 183 1.92 30.68 -73.29
C GLN A 183 2.83 31.79 -72.73
N GLU A 184 2.30 33.02 -72.80
CA GLU A 184 2.38 33.94 -71.68
C GLU A 184 1.82 33.22 -70.44
N GLN A 185 2.67 32.63 -69.61
CA GLN A 185 2.24 32.16 -68.30
C GLN A 185 3.38 32.22 -67.28
N GLU A 186 3.20 33.14 -66.33
CA GLU A 186 3.59 33.01 -64.92
C GLU A 186 5.09 32.94 -64.60
N LEU A 187 5.73 34.11 -64.60
CA LEU A 187 6.84 34.40 -63.67
C LEU A 187 6.40 35.27 -62.47
N GLU A 188 5.09 35.51 -62.34
CA GLU A 188 4.51 35.96 -61.09
C GLU A 188 4.12 34.75 -60.24
N SER A 189 4.46 34.81 -58.95
CA SER A 189 4.02 33.89 -57.89
C SER A 189 4.87 32.65 -57.61
N TYR A 190 6.05 32.85 -57.01
CA TYR A 190 6.41 32.00 -55.87
C TYR A 190 6.62 32.88 -54.64
N SER A 191 5.53 33.51 -54.21
CA SER A 191 5.34 33.82 -52.80
C SER A 191 4.47 32.71 -52.21
N SER A 192 5.09 31.91 -51.35
CA SER A 192 4.48 31.38 -50.12
C SER A 192 3.16 30.60 -50.28
N SER A 193 3.23 29.27 -50.39
CA SER A 193 2.13 28.42 -49.90
C SER A 193 2.64 27.05 -49.47
N SER A 194 2.87 26.91 -48.16
CA SER A 194 2.95 25.60 -47.52
C SER A 194 1.54 25.00 -47.46
N ARG A 195 1.25 23.99 -48.26
CA ARG A 195 0.20 23.03 -47.92
C ARG A 195 0.57 21.64 -48.41
N LEU A 196 0.68 20.78 -47.42
CA LEU A 196 0.88 19.34 -47.43
C LEU A 196 -0.05 18.65 -48.45
N GLY A 197 0.50 17.80 -49.33
CA GLY A 197 -0.28 17.01 -50.29
C GLY A 197 0.58 15.95 -50.99
N ASN A 198 0.18 14.69 -50.86
CA ASN A 198 0.94 13.46 -51.15
C ASN A 198 1.34 13.25 -52.63
N PRO A 199 2.40 12.45 -52.92
CA PRO A 199 2.86 12.19 -54.28
C PRO A 199 2.28 10.87 -54.81
N SER A 200 1.26 10.93 -55.67
CA SER A 200 0.96 9.81 -56.56
C SER A 200 0.10 10.28 -57.73
N ALA A 201 0.76 10.83 -58.76
CA ALA A 201 0.27 10.93 -60.15
C ALA A 201 1.25 11.78 -60.98
N SER A 202 2.46 11.28 -61.26
CA SER A 202 3.30 11.86 -62.31
C SER A 202 2.97 11.20 -63.64
N LYS A 203 2.04 11.79 -64.41
CA LYS A 203 1.99 11.61 -65.87
C LYS A 203 3.25 12.22 -66.49
N PRO A 204 3.82 11.66 -67.57
CA PRO A 204 5.05 12.18 -68.14
C PRO A 204 4.75 13.52 -68.80
N VAL A 205 5.12 14.60 -68.13
CA VAL A 205 5.21 15.92 -68.73
C VAL A 205 6.40 15.89 -69.66
N ASN A 206 6.12 16.15 -70.93
CA ASN A 206 7.07 16.13 -72.04
C ASN A 206 8.41 16.75 -71.66
N GLN A 207 9.47 15.98 -71.84
CA GLN A 207 10.86 16.42 -71.79
C GLN A 207 11.08 17.47 -72.87
N GLY A 208 10.97 18.74 -72.50
CA GLY A 208 11.53 19.85 -73.26
C GLY A 208 13.06 19.75 -73.23
N LEU A 209 13.60 18.92 -74.11
CA LEU A 209 15.01 18.81 -74.40
C LEU A 209 15.51 20.16 -74.95
N LEU A 210 16.29 20.89 -74.15
CA LEU A 210 17.08 22.02 -74.64
C LEU A 210 18.44 21.51 -75.09
N THR A 211 18.53 21.16 -76.36
CA THR A 211 19.75 20.70 -76.99
C THR A 211 20.63 21.91 -77.35
N ILE A 212 21.72 22.13 -76.62
CA ILE A 212 22.86 22.90 -77.14
C ILE A 212 23.60 21.95 -78.08
N LEU A 213 23.52 22.21 -79.39
CA LEU A 213 24.29 21.47 -80.37
C LEU A 213 25.79 21.69 -80.08
N GLY A 214 26.45 20.65 -79.56
CA GLY A 214 27.90 20.60 -79.43
C GLY A 214 28.48 20.80 -78.02
N CYS A 215 27.93 20.16 -76.98
CA CYS A 215 28.77 19.61 -75.90
C CYS A 215 27.96 18.62 -75.05
N PHE A 216 28.26 17.33 -75.16
CA PHE A 216 27.79 16.34 -74.19
C PHE A 216 28.62 16.49 -72.92
N THR A 217 28.07 17.15 -71.91
CA THR A 217 28.52 16.96 -70.52
C THR A 217 27.38 16.38 -69.73
N ASN A 218 27.47 15.06 -69.46
CA ASN A 218 26.67 14.37 -68.45
C ASN A 218 26.82 15.09 -67.10
N TRP A 219 25.79 15.80 -66.67
CA TRP A 219 25.68 16.32 -65.30
C TRP A 219 25.00 15.31 -64.35
N ILE A 220 25.05 14.01 -64.66
CA ILE A 220 24.60 12.91 -63.78
C ILE A 220 25.73 12.35 -62.90
N LEU A 221 26.92 12.96 -62.91
CA LEU A 221 28.08 12.44 -62.16
C LEU A 221 28.52 13.25 -60.93
N PHE A 222 27.70 14.18 -60.40
CA PHE A 222 28.04 14.89 -59.16
C PHE A 222 27.07 14.72 -57.98
N THR A 223 26.03 13.89 -58.08
CA THR A 223 25.22 13.47 -56.92
C THR A 223 25.47 12.02 -56.51
N SER A 224 26.08 11.21 -57.38
CA SER A 224 26.46 9.83 -57.11
C SER A 224 27.83 9.69 -56.43
N SER A 225 28.73 10.67 -56.57
CA SER A 225 30.04 10.65 -55.89
C SER A 225 29.99 11.01 -54.40
N LEU A 226 28.94 11.69 -53.91
CA LEU A 226 28.78 11.95 -52.47
C LEU A 226 28.02 10.83 -51.73
N ALA A 227 27.26 9.99 -52.44
CA ALA A 227 26.58 8.84 -51.85
C ALA A 227 27.52 7.63 -51.63
N LEU A 228 28.65 7.56 -52.35
CA LEU A 228 29.65 6.51 -52.17
C LEU A 228 30.71 6.84 -51.10
N SER A 229 30.86 8.12 -50.70
CA SER A 229 31.74 8.48 -49.57
C SER A 229 31.05 8.36 -48.21
N SER A 230 29.72 8.43 -48.13
CA SER A 230 28.97 8.22 -46.88
C SER A 230 28.71 6.75 -46.56
N ALA A 231 28.86 5.83 -47.52
CA ALA A 231 28.71 4.39 -47.31
C ALA A 231 30.01 3.68 -46.86
N LEU A 232 31.19 4.26 -47.12
CA LEU A 232 32.49 3.70 -46.70
C LEU A 232 33.07 4.37 -45.44
N GLY A 233 32.45 5.44 -44.94
CA GLY A 233 32.87 6.13 -43.70
C GLY A 233 32.31 5.57 -42.39
N TRP A 234 31.38 4.61 -42.44
CA TRP A 234 30.74 4.03 -41.25
C TRP A 234 31.32 2.67 -40.81
N PHE A 235 32.33 2.15 -41.52
CA PHE A 235 32.96 0.86 -41.18
C PHE A 235 34.38 0.96 -40.60
N SER A 236 34.82 2.16 -40.17
CA SER A 236 36.13 2.33 -39.54
C SER A 236 36.09 2.98 -38.15
N LEU A 237 35.01 2.74 -37.39
CA LEU A 237 34.98 3.08 -35.96
C LEU A 237 34.27 2.00 -35.12
N ILE A 238 34.66 0.73 -35.34
CA ILE A 238 34.51 -0.36 -34.36
C ILE A 238 35.79 -1.18 -34.43
N TYR A 239 36.84 -0.67 -33.78
CA TYR A 239 37.82 -1.43 -33.00
C TYR A 239 38.51 -0.46 -32.04
#